data_AF-A0A7J8DBE5-F1
#
_entry.id   AF-A0A7J8DBE5-F1
#
_cell.length_a   1.000
_cell.length_b   1.000
_cell.length_c   1.000
_cell.angle_alpha   90.00
_cell.angle_beta   90.00
_cell.angle_gamma   90.00
#
_symmetry.space_group_name_H-M   'P 1'
#
loop_
_entity.id
_entity.type
_entity.pdbx_description
1 polymer ?
#
loop_
_entity_poly.entity_id
_entity_poly.type
_entity_poly.pdbx_seq_one_letter_code
_entity_poly.pdbx_strand_id
1 'polypeptide(L)'
;MLLIIYSTNTQTKKYIERVLRNKIQSGCFQEQLLQGTFSIHYLVLKDICPSILSLAQNLLHSLDQSIILFGSLLYKYAFKFFDTYCQQEVIGALVTHVCSGNEAEVDIALDVLLELVVLNLSAMRLNAVFVKGILDYLDKMSPRQIRKLFYILSTLAFSKQHEGSSHIQRLPVMMAT
;
A
#
# COMPACT_ATOMS: atom_id res chain seq x y z
N MET A 1 6.54 -17.95 -8.60
CA MET A 1 5.57 -19.09 -8.67
C MET A 1 4.57 -19.12 -7.53
N LEU A 2 4.95 -18.96 -6.25
CA LEU A 2 4.00 -19.02 -5.13
C LEU A 2 2.81 -18.06 -5.26
N LEU A 3 3.03 -16.83 -5.71
CA LEU A 3 1.94 -15.85 -5.96
C LEU A 3 0.93 -16.34 -7.02
N ILE A 4 1.41 -17.02 -8.05
CA ILE A 4 0.56 -17.59 -9.12
C ILE A 4 -0.25 -18.77 -8.58
N ILE A 5 0.38 -19.65 -7.78
CA ILE A 5 -0.35 -20.77 -7.17
C ILE A 5 -1.41 -20.25 -6.18
N TYR A 6 -1.08 -19.19 -5.45
CA TYR A 6 -2.01 -18.52 -4.55
C TYR A 6 -3.22 -17.95 -5.30
N SER A 7 -3.05 -17.44 -6.53
CA SER A 7 -4.15 -16.85 -7.30
C SER A 7 -5.05 -17.89 -7.99
N THR A 8 -4.53 -19.07 -8.34
CA THR A 8 -5.27 -20.04 -9.18
C THR A 8 -6.17 -21.00 -8.41
N ASN A 9 -5.82 -21.39 -7.18
CA ASN A 9 -6.59 -22.39 -6.44
C ASN A 9 -6.89 -21.93 -5.00
N THR A 10 -8.18 -21.75 -4.72
CA THR A 10 -8.70 -21.31 -3.41
C THR A 10 -8.41 -22.29 -2.28
N GLN A 11 -8.38 -23.60 -2.56
CA GLN A 11 -8.06 -24.64 -1.57
C GLN A 11 -6.60 -24.58 -1.13
N THR A 12 -5.68 -24.19 -2.04
CA THR A 12 -4.26 -24.09 -1.73
C THR A 12 -3.87 -22.78 -1.05
N LYS A 13 -4.73 -21.74 -1.06
CA LYS A 13 -4.40 -20.40 -0.52
C LYS A 13 -3.85 -20.45 0.89
N LYS A 14 -4.54 -21.13 1.82
CA LYS A 14 -4.11 -21.23 3.23
C LYS A 14 -2.78 -21.95 3.37
N TYR A 15 -2.54 -22.99 2.56
CA TYR A 15 -1.28 -23.73 2.57
C TYR A 15 -0.13 -22.87 2.06
N ILE A 16 -0.32 -22.17 0.93
CA ILE A 16 0.69 -21.29 0.35
C ILE A 16 0.99 -20.12 1.28
N GLU A 17 -0.02 -19.54 1.92
CA GLU A 17 0.16 -18.49 2.92
C GLU A 17 1.01 -18.99 4.10
N ARG A 18 0.73 -20.18 4.63
CA ARG A 18 1.55 -20.79 5.69
C ARG A 18 3.01 -20.99 5.25
N VAL A 19 3.23 -21.47 4.02
CA VAL A 19 4.58 -21.64 3.47
C VAL A 19 5.29 -20.30 3.35
N LEU A 20 4.61 -19.26 2.84
CA LEU A 20 5.14 -17.91 2.73
C LEU A 20 5.56 -17.37 4.10
N ARG A 21 4.67 -17.44 5.10
CA ARG A 21 4.96 -17.00 6.48
C ARG A 21 6.21 -17.68 7.05
N ASN A 22 6.30 -19.01 6.91
CA ASN A 22 7.46 -19.76 7.39
C ASN A 22 8.77 -19.33 6.68
N LYS A 23 8.72 -19.05 5.37
CA LYS A 23 9.89 -18.63 4.59
C LYS A 23 10.34 -17.20 4.87
N ILE A 24 9.39 -16.32 5.22
CA ILE A 24 9.67 -14.97 5.69
C ILE A 24 10.36 -15.04 7.04
N GLN A 25 9.79 -15.79 7.99
CA GLN A 25 10.33 -15.95 9.34
C GLN A 25 11.70 -16.62 9.36
N SER A 26 11.97 -17.56 8.45
CA SER A 26 13.28 -18.18 8.30
C SER A 26 14.31 -17.28 7.58
N GLY A 27 13.95 -16.03 7.23
CA GLY A 27 14.81 -15.09 6.53
C GLY A 27 15.12 -15.45 5.08
N CYS A 28 14.44 -16.45 4.51
CA CYS A 28 14.65 -16.87 3.13
C CYS A 28 14.00 -15.90 2.14
N PHE A 29 12.86 -15.31 2.52
CA PHE A 29 12.15 -14.32 1.70
C PHE A 29 12.37 -12.93 2.25
N GLN A 30 13.29 -12.21 1.61
CA GLN A 30 13.70 -10.85 1.96
C GLN A 30 13.20 -9.86 0.91
N GLU A 31 13.27 -8.56 1.23
CA GLU A 31 12.85 -7.49 0.33
C GLU A 31 13.49 -7.57 -1.06
N GLN A 32 14.80 -7.88 -1.14
CA GLN A 32 15.52 -7.96 -2.42
C GLN A 32 14.91 -9.00 -3.37
N LEU A 33 14.50 -10.15 -2.83
CA LEU A 33 13.83 -11.19 -3.61
C LEU A 33 12.49 -10.70 -4.15
N LEU A 34 11.72 -10.01 -3.31
CA LEU A 34 10.42 -9.47 -3.69
C LEU A 34 10.57 -8.35 -4.74
N GLN A 35 11.52 -7.44 -4.54
CA GLN A 35 11.85 -6.39 -5.48
C GLN A 35 12.24 -6.95 -6.85
N GLY A 36 13.14 -7.93 -6.89
CA GLY A 36 13.53 -8.62 -8.13
C GLY A 36 12.35 -9.34 -8.79
N THR A 37 11.47 -9.94 -7.98
CA THR A 37 10.27 -10.62 -8.48
C THR A 37 9.33 -9.65 -9.19
N PHE A 38 9.04 -8.50 -8.58
CA PHE A 38 8.18 -7.50 -9.19
C PHE A 38 8.86 -6.80 -10.37
N SER A 39 10.15 -6.44 -10.28
CA SER A 39 10.82 -5.73 -11.37
C SER A 39 10.95 -6.57 -12.65
N ILE A 40 11.18 -7.88 -12.53
CA ILE A 40 11.36 -8.77 -13.68
C ILE A 40 10.01 -9.30 -14.20
N HIS A 41 9.07 -9.61 -13.30
CA HIS A 41 7.86 -10.36 -13.65
C HIS A 41 6.56 -9.56 -13.51
N TYR A 42 6.61 -8.22 -13.41
CA TYR A 42 5.41 -7.39 -13.21
C TYR A 42 4.28 -7.66 -14.22
N LEU A 43 4.61 -7.95 -15.49
CA LEU A 43 3.60 -8.22 -16.53
C LEU A 43 2.72 -9.43 -16.18
N VAL A 44 3.31 -10.49 -15.63
CA VAL A 44 2.57 -11.69 -15.19
C VAL A 44 1.87 -11.43 -13.86
N LEU A 45 2.49 -10.67 -12.97
CA LEU A 45 1.96 -10.40 -11.63
C LEU A 45 0.78 -9.42 -11.66
N LYS A 46 0.71 -8.53 -12.65
CA LYS A 46 -0.37 -7.56 -12.82
C LYS A 46 -1.74 -8.24 -12.90
N ASP A 47 -1.84 -9.34 -13.64
CA ASP A 47 -3.10 -10.06 -13.85
C ASP A 47 -3.61 -10.74 -12.56
N ILE A 48 -2.74 -10.91 -11.56
CA ILE A 48 -3.08 -11.52 -10.26
C ILE A 48 -3.07 -10.50 -9.11
N CYS A 49 -3.10 -9.21 -9.43
CA CYS A 49 -3.11 -8.09 -8.49
C CYS A 49 -4.14 -8.25 -7.34
N PRO A 50 -5.42 -8.61 -7.58
CA PRO A 50 -6.38 -8.83 -6.49
C PRO A 50 -5.93 -9.92 -5.49
N SER A 51 -5.27 -10.96 -5.98
CA SER A 51 -4.74 -12.03 -5.13
C SER A 51 -3.51 -11.58 -4.34
N ILE A 52 -2.67 -10.73 -4.92
CA ILE A 52 -1.52 -10.11 -4.23
C ILE A 52 -2.01 -9.21 -3.10
N LEU A 53 -3.03 -8.37 -3.34
CA LEU A 53 -3.58 -7.48 -2.31
C LEU A 53 -4.27 -8.28 -1.19
N SER A 54 -5.02 -9.32 -1.53
CA SER A 54 -5.60 -10.23 -0.54
C SER A 54 -4.52 -10.91 0.32
N LEU A 55 -3.40 -11.32 -0.28
CA LEU A 55 -2.26 -11.84 0.47
C LEU A 55 -1.67 -10.77 1.38
N ALA A 56 -1.41 -9.57 0.87
CA ALA A 56 -0.84 -8.46 1.65
C ALA A 56 -1.70 -8.13 2.87
N GLN A 57 -3.02 -8.02 2.69
CA GLN A 57 -3.98 -7.83 3.77
C GLN A 57 -3.86 -8.92 4.86
N ASN A 58 -3.81 -10.19 4.47
CA ASN A 58 -3.66 -11.30 5.42
C ASN A 58 -2.33 -11.23 6.19
N LEU A 59 -1.24 -10.82 5.54
CA LEU A 59 0.05 -10.68 6.19
C LEU A 59 0.07 -9.50 7.19
N LEU A 60 -0.62 -8.39 6.89
CA LEU A 60 -0.74 -7.24 7.81
C LEU A 60 -1.49 -7.58 9.10
N HIS A 61 -2.43 -8.52 9.07
CA HIS A 61 -3.12 -9.01 10.28
C HIS A 61 -2.24 -9.90 11.18
N SER A 62 -0.96 -10.11 10.85
CA SER A 62 -0.05 -10.90 11.70
C SER A 62 0.37 -10.12 12.95
N LEU A 63 0.89 -10.84 13.95
CA LEU A 63 1.59 -10.24 15.10
C LEU A 63 3.11 -10.20 14.90
N ASP A 64 3.62 -10.92 13.89
CA ASP A 64 5.04 -10.99 13.60
C ASP A 64 5.47 -9.84 12.70
N GLN A 65 6.40 -9.01 13.20
CA GLN A 65 6.87 -7.82 12.49
C GLN A 65 7.48 -8.14 11.13
N SER A 66 8.20 -9.26 10.98
CA SER A 66 8.80 -9.65 9.70
C SER A 66 7.73 -9.94 8.65
N ILE A 67 6.61 -10.56 9.07
CA ILE A 67 5.49 -10.86 8.20
C ILE A 67 4.72 -9.58 7.84
N ILE A 68 4.47 -8.71 8.82
CA ILE A 68 3.80 -7.41 8.58
C ILE A 68 4.60 -6.60 7.56
N LEU A 69 5.91 -6.44 7.77
CA LEU A 69 6.80 -5.71 6.86
C LEU A 69 6.79 -6.31 5.45
N PHE A 70 6.78 -7.63 5.32
CA PHE A 70 6.67 -8.27 4.02
C PHE A 70 5.33 -7.97 3.33
N GLY A 71 4.22 -7.94 4.08
CA GLY A 71 2.91 -7.49 3.59
C GLY A 71 2.92 -6.04 3.12
N SER A 72 3.56 -5.14 3.88
CA SER A 72 3.74 -3.73 3.50
C SER A 72 4.51 -3.59 2.18
N LEU A 73 5.55 -4.41 1.98
CA LEU A 73 6.31 -4.43 0.73
C LEU A 73 5.46 -4.91 -0.46
N LEU A 74 4.50 -5.83 -0.26
CA LEU A 74 3.58 -6.23 -1.33
C LEU A 74 2.73 -5.05 -1.81
N TYR A 75 2.17 -4.24 -0.90
CA TYR A 75 1.45 -3.02 -1.27
C TYR A 75 2.36 -2.01 -1.99
N LYS A 76 3.56 -1.77 -1.46
CA LYS A 76 4.55 -0.87 -2.06
C LYS A 76 4.92 -1.27 -3.49
N TYR A 77 5.24 -2.54 -3.72
CA TYR A 77 5.66 -3.02 -5.03
C TYR A 77 4.49 -3.16 -6.01
N ALA A 78 3.30 -3.51 -5.54
CA ALA A 78 2.08 -3.45 -6.36
C ALA A 78 1.83 -2.02 -6.85
N PHE A 79 1.88 -1.02 -5.96
CA PHE A 79 1.73 0.38 -6.33
C PHE A 79 2.82 0.86 -7.32
N LYS A 80 4.07 0.44 -7.09
CA LYS A 80 5.21 0.86 -7.91
C LYS A 80 5.15 0.37 -9.35
N PHE A 81 4.77 -0.90 -9.55
CA PHE A 81 4.97 -1.59 -10.83
C PHE A 81 3.67 -1.85 -11.62
N PHE A 82 2.50 -1.80 -10.98
CA PHE A 82 1.23 -2.03 -11.66
C PHE A 82 0.61 -0.73 -12.19
N ASP A 83 -0.49 -0.88 -12.92
CA ASP A 83 -1.19 0.23 -13.56
C ASP A 83 -2.04 1.03 -12.59
N THR A 84 -2.63 2.11 -13.10
CA THR A 84 -3.45 3.05 -12.33
C THR A 84 -4.62 2.38 -11.62
N TYR A 85 -5.22 1.36 -12.21
CA TYR A 85 -6.29 0.58 -11.58
C TYR A 85 -5.77 -0.15 -10.34
N CYS A 86 -4.67 -0.91 -10.45
CA CYS A 86 -4.09 -1.57 -9.28
C CYS A 86 -3.56 -0.58 -8.23
N GLN A 87 -3.04 0.58 -8.65
CA GLN A 87 -2.63 1.64 -7.73
C GLN A 87 -3.81 2.17 -6.90
N GLN A 88 -4.96 2.37 -7.53
CA GLN A 88 -6.19 2.76 -6.84
C GLN A 88 -6.62 1.69 -5.82
N GLU A 89 -6.59 0.41 -6.20
CA GLU A 89 -6.93 -0.71 -5.30
C GLU A 89 -5.98 -0.81 -4.10
N VAL A 90 -4.67 -0.59 -4.32
CA VAL A 90 -3.67 -0.54 -3.22
C VAL A 90 -4.03 0.58 -2.23
N ILE A 91 -4.32 1.79 -2.73
CA ILE A 91 -4.65 2.93 -1.88
C ILE A 91 -5.97 2.67 -1.14
N GLY A 92 -6.98 2.12 -1.80
CA GLY A 92 -8.25 1.75 -1.18
C GLY A 92 -8.09 0.73 -0.05
N ALA A 93 -7.25 -0.29 -0.26
CA ALA A 93 -6.94 -1.28 0.76
C ALA A 93 -6.21 -0.67 1.96
N LEU A 94 -5.21 0.19 1.72
CA LEU A 94 -4.49 0.90 2.78
C LEU A 94 -5.40 1.86 3.56
N VAL A 95 -6.28 2.60 2.88
CA VAL A 95 -7.29 3.47 3.53
C VAL A 95 -8.22 2.64 4.42
N THR A 96 -8.61 1.45 3.97
CA THR A 96 -9.42 0.53 4.78
C THR A 96 -8.68 0.08 6.04
N HIS A 97 -7.40 -0.31 5.92
CA HIS A 97 -6.56 -0.61 7.09
C HIS A 97 -6.47 0.57 8.07
N VAL A 98 -6.37 1.81 7.57
CA VAL A 98 -6.35 3.01 8.41
C VAL A 98 -7.69 3.25 9.11
N CYS A 99 -8.82 3.01 8.44
CA CYS A 99 -10.16 3.32 8.98
C CYS A 99 -10.76 2.21 9.86
N SER A 100 -10.33 0.95 9.71
CA SER A 100 -10.88 -0.20 10.44
C SER A 100 -9.86 -1.10 11.15
N GLY A 101 -8.56 -0.85 10.98
CA GLY A 101 -7.50 -1.64 11.60
C GLY A 101 -7.32 -1.37 13.10
N ASN A 102 -6.54 -2.23 13.75
CA ASN A 102 -6.05 -1.96 15.11
C ASN A 102 -4.92 -0.92 15.10
N GLU A 103 -4.50 -0.44 16.28
CA GLU A 103 -3.50 0.65 16.38
C GLU A 103 -2.20 0.39 15.59
N ALA A 104 -1.65 -0.83 15.67
CA ALA A 104 -0.43 -1.20 14.97
C ALA A 104 -0.63 -1.27 13.45
N GLU A 105 -1.76 -1.84 13.02
CA GLU A 105 -2.13 -1.95 11.62
C GLU A 105 -2.35 -0.57 10.97
N VAL A 106 -3.01 0.35 11.69
CA VAL A 106 -3.19 1.75 11.28
C VAL A 106 -1.84 2.44 11.15
N ASP A 107 -0.93 2.25 12.12
CA ASP A 107 0.41 2.84 12.08
C ASP A 107 1.20 2.37 10.85
N ILE A 108 1.15 1.08 10.54
CA ILE A 108 1.82 0.48 9.38
C ILE A 108 1.20 0.96 8.08
N ALA A 109 -0.13 1.02 7.98
CA ALA A 109 -0.81 1.48 6.77
C ALA A 109 -0.49 2.96 6.47
N LEU A 110 -0.43 3.81 7.49
CA LEU A 110 0.03 5.20 7.36
C LEU A 110 1.51 5.29 6.95
N ASP A 111 2.37 4.43 7.48
CA ASP A 111 3.78 4.38 7.08
C ASP A 111 3.94 3.94 5.61
N VAL A 112 3.14 2.98 5.15
CA VAL A 112 3.12 2.61 3.72
C VAL A 112 2.63 3.79 2.87
N LEU A 113 1.53 4.45 3.24
CA LEU A 113 1.03 5.63 2.50
C LEU A 113 2.10 6.74 2.41
N LEU A 114 2.85 6.99 3.48
CA LEU A 114 3.98 7.92 3.48
C LEU A 114 5.05 7.50 2.45
N GLU A 115 5.43 6.23 2.44
CA GLU A 115 6.36 5.70 1.44
C GLU A 115 5.84 5.86 0.01
N LEU A 116 4.54 5.63 -0.23
CA LEU A 116 3.94 5.77 -1.56
C LEU A 116 3.97 7.22 -2.06
N VAL A 117 3.75 8.20 -1.16
CA VAL A 117 3.86 9.63 -1.49
C VAL A 117 5.27 9.99 -1.97
N VAL A 118 6.30 9.46 -1.32
CA VAL A 118 7.70 9.65 -1.73
C VAL A 118 8.00 8.90 -3.02
N LEU A 119 7.43 7.71 -3.21
CA LEU A 119 7.70 6.83 -4.34
C LEU A 119 7.14 7.37 -5.66
N ASN A 120 5.88 7.81 -5.68
CA ASN A 120 5.25 8.40 -6.85
C ASN A 120 4.11 9.34 -6.45
N LEU A 121 4.48 10.59 -6.19
CA LEU A 121 3.58 11.66 -5.78
C LEU A 121 2.44 11.91 -6.79
N SER A 122 2.74 11.84 -8.09
CA SER A 122 1.76 12.02 -9.17
C SER A 122 0.66 10.96 -9.12
N ALA A 123 1.01 9.68 -9.00
CA ALA A 123 0.05 8.60 -8.88
C ALA A 123 -0.76 8.67 -7.57
N MET A 124 -0.12 9.07 -6.46
CA MET A 124 -0.82 9.30 -5.20
C MET A 124 -1.85 10.44 -5.29
N ARG A 125 -1.54 11.52 -6.02
CA ARG A 125 -2.47 12.65 -6.22
C ARG A 125 -3.73 12.27 -6.96
N LEU A 126 -3.63 11.42 -7.99
CA LEU A 126 -4.79 10.94 -8.73
C LEU A 126 -5.80 10.22 -7.81
N ASN A 127 -5.31 9.70 -6.69
CA ASN A 127 -6.08 8.95 -5.70
C ASN A 127 -6.28 9.70 -4.38
N ALA A 128 -5.98 11.02 -4.33
CA ALA A 128 -6.02 11.80 -3.10
C ALA A 128 -7.41 11.87 -2.44
N VAL A 129 -8.48 11.68 -3.22
CA VAL A 129 -9.87 11.62 -2.70
C VAL A 129 -10.03 10.50 -1.67
N PHE A 130 -9.42 9.34 -1.88
CA PHE A 130 -9.48 8.23 -0.93
C PHE A 130 -8.77 8.57 0.39
N VAL A 131 -7.59 9.18 0.30
CA VAL A 131 -6.81 9.59 1.48
C VAL A 131 -7.53 10.71 2.26
N LYS A 132 -8.20 11.63 1.54
CA LYS A 132 -9.03 12.67 2.17
C LYS A 132 -10.18 12.07 2.98
N GLY A 133 -10.79 10.98 2.51
CA GLY A 133 -11.87 10.29 3.24
C GLY A 133 -11.47 9.75 4.62
N ILE A 134 -10.17 9.61 4.90
CA ILE A 134 -9.67 9.25 6.24
C ILE A 134 -10.01 10.33 7.28
N LEU A 135 -10.17 11.60 6.88
CA LEU A 135 -10.48 12.70 7.80
C LEU A 135 -11.79 12.48 8.58
N ASP A 136 -12.72 11.70 8.02
CA ASP A 136 -13.99 11.35 8.69
C ASP A 136 -13.80 10.37 9.86
N TYR A 137 -12.59 9.85 10.07
CA TYR A 137 -12.24 8.84 11.08
C TYR A 137 -11.18 9.34 12.09
N LEU A 138 -10.93 10.66 12.15
CA LEU A 138 -9.92 11.25 13.05
C LEU A 138 -10.17 10.97 14.54
N ASP A 139 -11.43 10.78 14.93
CA ASP A 139 -11.86 10.47 16.30
C ASP A 139 -11.33 9.12 16.80
N LYS A 140 -10.99 8.20 15.89
CA LYS A 140 -10.46 6.87 16.20
C LYS A 140 -8.93 6.79 16.20
N MET A 141 -8.25 7.91 15.93
CA MET A 141 -6.81 7.95 15.73
C MET A 141 -6.06 8.50 16.94
N SER A 142 -4.85 7.97 17.16
CA SER A 142 -3.92 8.57 18.11
C SER A 142 -3.35 9.89 17.57
N PRO A 143 -2.91 10.83 18.43
CA PRO A 143 -2.26 12.07 17.98
C PRO A 143 -1.05 11.83 17.06
N ARG A 144 -0.35 10.70 17.20
CA ARG A 144 0.77 10.33 16.34
C ARG A 144 0.30 10.00 14.92
N GLN A 145 -0.76 9.19 14.80
CA GLN A 145 -1.36 8.81 13.52
C GLN A 145 -1.95 10.03 12.80
N ILE A 146 -2.61 10.93 13.54
CA ILE A 146 -3.13 12.20 13.00
C ILE A 146 -1.99 13.02 12.39
N ARG A 147 -0.83 13.15 13.06
CA ARG A 147 0.32 13.86 12.48
C ARG A 147 0.81 13.24 11.19
N LYS A 148 0.89 11.89 11.10
CA LYS A 148 1.25 11.19 9.86
C LYS A 148 0.26 11.49 8.75
N LEU A 149 -1.04 11.42 9.03
CA LEU A 149 -2.10 11.71 8.05
C LEU A 149 -2.02 13.15 7.53
N PHE A 150 -1.90 14.14 8.41
CA PHE A 150 -1.77 15.53 7.99
C PHE A 150 -0.48 15.79 7.21
N TYR A 151 0.61 15.09 7.54
CA TYR A 151 1.84 15.15 6.74
C TYR A 151 1.62 14.58 5.32
N ILE A 152 0.93 13.44 5.17
CA ILE A 152 0.55 12.89 3.87
C ILE A 152 -0.27 13.91 3.08
N LEU A 153 -1.37 14.41 3.67
CA LEU A 153 -2.30 15.30 2.99
C LEU A 153 -1.66 16.63 2.60
N SER A 154 -0.84 17.22 3.49
CA SER A 154 -0.10 18.46 3.17
C SER A 154 0.92 18.23 2.06
N THR A 155 1.63 17.09 2.06
CA THR A 155 2.57 16.73 0.99
C THR A 155 1.85 16.60 -0.36
N LEU A 156 0.67 15.97 -0.39
CA LEU A 156 -0.17 15.87 -1.58
C LEU A 156 -0.62 17.25 -2.08
N ALA A 157 -1.04 18.12 -1.17
CA ALA A 157 -1.59 19.44 -1.47
C ALA A 157 -0.55 20.47 -1.94
N PHE A 158 0.66 20.47 -1.35
CA PHE A 158 1.59 21.60 -1.48
C PHE A 158 2.88 21.29 -2.25
N SER A 159 3.26 20.02 -2.42
CA SER A 159 4.53 19.69 -3.09
C SER A 159 4.46 20.09 -4.57
N LYS A 160 5.39 20.90 -5.08
CA LYS A 160 5.39 21.24 -6.51
C LYS A 160 5.74 20.00 -7.32
N GLN A 161 4.97 19.72 -8.37
CA GLN A 161 5.33 18.69 -9.34
C GLN A 161 6.58 19.20 -10.07
N HIS A 162 7.69 18.46 -10.01
CA HIS A 162 8.90 18.82 -10.75
C HIS A 162 8.75 18.39 -12.21
N GLU A 163 7.75 18.93 -12.90
CA GLU A 163 7.55 18.74 -14.32
C GLU A 163 7.50 20.11 -14.99
N GLY A 164 8.52 20.40 -15.79
CA GLY A 164 8.42 21.46 -16.79
C GLY A 164 7.25 21.12 -17.71
N SER A 165 6.53 22.17 -18.13
CA SER A 165 5.33 22.19 -19.01
C SER A 165 4.01 22.46 -18.27
N SER A 166 3.72 23.77 -18.12
CA SER A 166 2.43 24.41 -18.37
C SER A 166 1.16 23.53 -18.38
N HIS A 167 0.39 23.50 -17.29
CA HIS A 167 -0.90 24.21 -17.16
C HIS A 167 -1.66 23.80 -15.87
N ILE A 168 -1.82 24.80 -14.99
CA ILE A 168 -3.02 25.07 -14.15
C ILE A 168 -3.34 24.07 -13.02
N GLN A 169 -2.63 24.26 -11.90
CA GLN A 169 -3.17 24.63 -10.58
C GLN A 169 -4.63 24.19 -10.26
N ARG A 170 -4.79 23.00 -9.66
CA ARG A 170 -5.98 22.66 -8.84
C ARG A 170 -5.60 21.73 -7.69
N LEU A 171 -5.18 22.28 -6.55
CA LEU A 171 -5.13 21.53 -5.28
C LEU A 171 -5.26 22.36 -3.98
N PRO A 172 -5.06 23.70 -3.94
CA PRO A 172 -5.32 24.45 -2.69
C PRO A 172 -6.79 24.39 -2.23
N VAL A 173 -7.72 23.97 -3.09
CA VAL A 173 -9.16 23.88 -2.76
C VAL A 173 -9.50 22.63 -1.95
N MET A 174 -8.67 21.58 -1.95
CA MET A 174 -9.03 20.29 -1.34
C MET A 174 -9.04 20.28 0.19
N MET A 175 -8.33 21.21 0.84
CA MET A 175 -8.33 21.39 2.30
C MET A 175 -9.34 22.44 2.79
N ALA A 176 -10.03 23.15 1.88
CA ALA A 176 -10.93 24.25 2.21
C ALA A 176 -12.43 23.92 2.01
N THR A 177 -12.76 22.66 1.74
CA THR A 177 -14.13 22.13 1.58
C THR A 177 -14.22 20.78 2.25
#